data_AF-A0A060CH91-F1
#
_entry.id   AF-A0A060CH91-F1
#
_cell.length_a   1.000
_cell.length_b   1.000
_cell.length_c   1.000
_cell.angle_alpha   90.00
_cell.angle_beta   90.00
_cell.angle_gamma   90.00
#
_symmetry.space_group_name_H-M   'P 1'
#
loop_
_entity.id
_entity.type
_entity.pdbx_description
1 polymer ?
#
loop_
_entity_poly.entity_id
_entity_poly.type
_entity_poly.pdbx_seq_one_letter_code
_entity_poly.pdbx_strand_id
1 'polypeptide(L)'
;NSSATSVVSSAGKDQSGAYLTFPKDAKITVATGLSYVSVANAALNRSSEVGALRADTFDTTRAAAESTWKSALTRIRISADDAKTMKVFYTAMYHSMLEPTTYDDVNGQYRAFAQGTTMTDKVETVSSGHHEYVTFSGWDTYRARCS
;
A
#
# COMPACT_ATOMS: atom_id res chain seq x y z
N ASN A 1 4.60 8.76 -27.21
CA ASN A 1 5.07 7.55 -27.89
C ASN A 1 6.49 7.27 -27.39
N SER A 2 6.62 6.48 -26.33
CA SER A 2 7.92 6.21 -25.68
C SER A 2 8.07 4.71 -25.52
N SER A 3 8.68 4.08 -26.53
CA SER A 3 8.99 2.66 -26.50
C SER A 3 10.13 2.41 -25.51
N ALA A 4 9.94 1.49 -24.57
CA ALA A 4 10.97 1.01 -23.66
C ALA A 4 11.49 -0.34 -24.17
N THR A 5 12.80 -0.57 -24.06
CA THR A 5 13.39 -1.89 -24.30
C THR A 5 13.59 -2.57 -22.94
N SER A 6 13.07 -3.79 -22.78
CA SER A 6 13.25 -4.59 -21.57
C SER A 6 14.29 -5.69 -21.81
N VAL A 7 15.19 -5.85 -20.84
CA VAL A 7 16.07 -7.01 -20.73
C VAL A 7 15.80 -7.64 -19.37
N VAL A 8 15.29 -8.87 -19.38
CA VAL A 8 15.09 -9.67 -18.16
C VAL A 8 16.33 -10.52 -17.97
N SER A 9 16.96 -10.42 -16.80
CA SER A 9 18.12 -11.24 -16.45
C SER A 9 17.82 -12.03 -15.18
N SER A 10 17.87 -13.35 -15.26
CA SER A 10 17.85 -14.23 -14.09
C SER A 10 19.27 -14.67 -13.76
N ALA A 11 19.69 -14.48 -12.51
CA ALA A 11 21.01 -14.87 -12.01
C ALA A 11 20.93 -16.15 -11.13
N GLY A 12 20.02 -17.07 -11.48
CA GLY A 12 19.78 -18.33 -10.75
C GLY A 12 18.36 -18.44 -10.20
N LYS A 13 18.06 -19.59 -9.57
CA LYS A 13 16.72 -19.93 -9.05
C LYS A 13 16.20 -18.96 -7.97
N ASP A 14 17.11 -18.22 -7.32
CA ASP A 14 16.79 -17.37 -6.16
C ASP A 14 17.04 -15.87 -6.42
N GLN A 15 17.44 -15.48 -7.64
CA GLN A 15 17.74 -14.09 -7.98
C GLN A 15 17.17 -13.73 -9.36
N SER A 16 16.08 -12.98 -9.34
CA SER A 16 15.43 -12.44 -10.55
C SER A 16 15.48 -10.92 -10.54
N GLY A 17 15.80 -10.32 -11.69
CA GLY A 17 15.83 -8.87 -11.88
C GLY A 17 15.47 -8.49 -13.33
N ALA A 18 15.10 -7.22 -13.52
CA ALA A 18 14.78 -6.68 -14.83
C ALA A 18 15.42 -5.30 -15.03
N TYR A 19 15.92 -5.06 -16.23
CA TYR A 19 16.42 -3.76 -16.67
C TYR A 19 15.46 -3.17 -17.71
N LEU A 20 15.03 -1.94 -17.47
CA LEU A 20 14.20 -1.16 -18.39
C LEU A 20 15.01 0.05 -18.85
N THR A 21 15.17 0.21 -20.16
CA THR A 21 15.89 1.34 -20.75
C THR A 21 14.91 2.34 -21.37
N PHE A 22 15.12 3.62 -21.08
CA PHE A 22 14.30 4.73 -21.57
C PHE A 22 15.18 5.81 -22.24
N PRO A 23 14.61 6.68 -23.09
CA PRO A 23 15.32 7.83 -23.65
C PRO A 23 15.85 8.76 -22.55
N LYS A 24 17.00 9.42 -22.82
CA LYS A 24 17.76 10.24 -21.87
C LYS A 24 16.92 11.30 -21.12
N ASP A 25 15.90 11.85 -21.77
CA ASP A 25 15.08 12.94 -21.24
C ASP A 25 13.60 12.55 -21.04
N ALA A 26 13.32 11.24 -20.95
CA ALA A 26 11.96 10.76 -20.77
C ALA A 26 11.48 10.93 -19.32
N LYS A 27 10.32 11.59 -19.14
CA LYS A 27 9.58 11.55 -17.87
C LYS A 27 8.80 10.24 -17.80
N ILE A 28 9.17 9.36 -16.87
CA ILE A 28 8.56 8.04 -16.72
C ILE A 28 7.69 8.01 -15.46
N THR A 29 6.45 7.56 -15.62
CA THR A 29 5.57 7.23 -14.50
C THR A 29 5.43 5.72 -14.42
N VAL A 30 5.70 5.15 -13.24
CA VAL A 30 5.56 3.73 -12.95
C VAL A 30 4.45 3.57 -11.92
N ALA A 31 3.58 2.60 -12.13
CA ALA A 31 2.56 2.19 -11.17
C ALA A 31 2.62 0.68 -10.99
N THR A 32 2.74 0.26 -9.73
CA THR A 32 2.92 -1.14 -9.34
C THR A 32 1.77 -1.53 -8.43
N GLY A 33 1.19 -2.70 -8.68
CA GLY A 33 0.23 -3.31 -7.76
C GLY A 33 0.88 -4.43 -6.97
N LEU A 34 0.38 -4.64 -5.76
CA LEU A 34 0.77 -5.75 -4.89
C LEU A 34 -0.46 -6.61 -4.62
N SER A 35 -0.27 -7.92 -4.57
CA SER A 35 -1.29 -8.87 -4.11
C SER A 35 -0.58 -10.05 -3.49
N TYR A 36 -1.11 -10.52 -2.37
CA TYR A 36 -0.67 -11.79 -1.79
C TYR A 36 -1.23 -12.98 -2.55
N VAL A 37 -2.34 -12.84 -3.29
CA VAL A 37 -3.06 -13.95 -3.94
C VAL A 37 -2.49 -14.27 -5.32
N SER A 38 -2.34 -13.30 -6.21
CA SER A 38 -1.87 -13.56 -7.58
C SER A 38 -1.39 -12.31 -8.33
N VAL A 39 -0.63 -12.52 -9.41
CA VAL A 39 -0.24 -11.45 -10.35
C VAL A 39 -1.47 -10.80 -11.01
N ALA A 40 -2.53 -11.58 -11.27
CA ALA A 40 -3.77 -11.07 -11.85
C ALA A 40 -4.46 -10.09 -10.88
N ASN A 41 -4.52 -10.43 -9.59
CA ASN A 41 -5.06 -9.54 -8.57
C ASN A 41 -4.17 -8.31 -8.36
N ALA A 42 -2.84 -8.45 -8.39
CA ALA A 42 -1.95 -7.29 -8.35
C ALA A 42 -2.21 -6.32 -9.51
N ALA A 43 -2.43 -6.84 -10.73
CA ALA A 43 -2.80 -6.03 -11.88
C ALA A 43 -4.18 -5.36 -11.71
N LEU A 44 -5.15 -6.07 -11.11
CA LEU A 44 -6.48 -5.56 -10.80
C LEU A 44 -6.47 -4.46 -9.74
N ASN A 45 -5.71 -4.62 -8.65
CA ASN A 45 -5.53 -3.60 -7.62
C ASN A 45 -5.00 -2.31 -8.26
N ARG A 46 -3.90 -2.43 -9.02
CA ARG A 46 -3.26 -1.29 -9.69
C ARG A 46 -4.15 -0.62 -10.73
N SER A 47 -4.98 -1.37 -11.46
CA SER A 47 -5.89 -0.78 -12.45
C SER A 47 -7.09 -0.11 -11.77
N SER A 48 -7.59 -0.67 -10.68
CA SER A 48 -8.75 -0.16 -9.94
C SER A 48 -8.40 1.10 -9.13
N GLU A 49 -7.23 1.14 -8.51
CA GLU A 49 -6.80 2.26 -7.65
C GLU A 49 -6.27 3.45 -8.45
N VAL A 50 -5.46 3.19 -9.49
CA VAL A 50 -4.74 4.24 -10.24
C VAL A 50 -5.39 4.54 -11.59
N GLY A 51 -6.18 3.61 -12.15
CA GLY A 51 -6.74 3.76 -13.48
C GLY A 51 -5.70 3.75 -14.60
N ALA A 52 -6.06 4.23 -15.78
CA ALA A 52 -5.12 4.38 -16.89
C ALA A 52 -4.02 5.42 -16.57
N LEU A 53 -2.76 5.14 -16.93
CA LEU A 53 -1.70 6.14 -16.78
C LEU A 53 -1.90 7.28 -17.76
N ARG A 54 -1.84 8.49 -17.21
CA ARG A 54 -1.90 9.76 -17.90
C ARG A 54 -0.70 10.60 -17.45
N ALA A 55 -0.45 11.69 -18.15
CA ALA A 55 0.67 12.58 -17.84
C ALA A 55 0.59 13.18 -16.42
N ASP A 56 -0.61 13.29 -15.87
CA ASP A 56 -0.92 13.86 -14.56
C ASP A 56 -1.01 12.82 -13.43
N THR A 57 -0.96 11.52 -13.72
CA THR A 57 -1.26 10.45 -12.75
C THR A 57 -0.47 10.58 -11.45
N PHE A 58 0.84 10.85 -11.53
CA PHE A 58 1.68 10.98 -10.34
C PHE A 58 1.21 12.12 -9.43
N ASP A 59 1.00 13.31 -10.01
CA ASP A 59 0.61 14.50 -9.26
C ASP A 59 -0.80 14.35 -8.70
N THR A 60 -1.72 13.73 -9.45
CA THR A 60 -3.09 13.46 -8.97
C THR A 60 -3.10 12.44 -7.83
N THR A 61 -2.31 11.37 -7.91
CA THR A 61 -2.22 10.36 -6.85
C THR A 61 -1.59 10.96 -5.59
N ARG A 62 -0.55 11.77 -5.74
CA ARG A 62 0.08 12.49 -4.63
C ARG A 62 -0.91 13.43 -3.94
N ALA A 63 -1.63 14.25 -4.70
CA ALA A 63 -2.61 15.19 -4.14
C ALA A 63 -3.76 14.47 -3.42
N ALA A 64 -4.23 13.35 -3.98
CA ALA A 64 -5.23 12.51 -3.32
C ALA A 64 -4.72 11.95 -1.99
N ALA A 65 -3.49 11.43 -1.94
CA ALA A 65 -2.87 10.93 -0.72
C ALA A 65 -2.69 12.04 0.34
N GLU A 66 -2.22 13.22 -0.05
CA GLU A 66 -2.10 14.39 0.82
C GLU A 66 -3.47 14.79 1.41
N SER A 67 -4.52 14.79 0.60
CA SER A 67 -5.89 15.10 1.03
C SER A 67 -6.43 14.07 2.04
N THR A 68 -6.22 12.78 1.77
CA THR A 68 -6.62 11.69 2.67
C THR A 68 -5.92 11.82 4.02
N TRP A 69 -4.60 12.04 4.03
CA TRP A 69 -3.84 12.23 5.26
C TRP A 69 -4.25 13.48 6.02
N LYS A 70 -4.46 14.60 5.33
CA LYS A 70 -4.95 15.83 5.97
C LYS A 70 -6.31 15.59 6.63
N SER A 71 -7.21 14.88 5.96
CA SER A 71 -8.53 14.56 6.50
C SER A 71 -8.43 13.66 7.73
N ALA A 72 -7.51 12.69 7.75
CA ALA A 72 -7.28 11.82 8.90
C ALA A 72 -6.65 12.56 10.09
N LEU A 73 -5.58 13.34 9.85
CA LEU A 73 -4.85 14.06 10.89
C LEU A 73 -5.66 15.21 11.49
N THR A 74 -6.53 15.86 10.71
CA THR A 74 -7.37 16.97 11.22
C THR A 74 -8.55 16.53 12.08
N ARG A 75 -8.76 15.21 12.27
CA ARG A 75 -9.76 14.68 13.22
C ARG A 75 -9.46 15.10 14.66
N ILE A 76 -8.19 15.33 15.00
CA ILE A 76 -7.78 15.88 16.29
C ILE A 76 -7.03 17.19 16.04
N ARG A 77 -7.50 18.26 16.69
CA ARG A 77 -6.87 19.58 16.65
C ARG A 77 -6.31 19.90 18.01
N ILE A 78 -5.01 20.17 18.05
CA ILE A 78 -4.32 20.63 19.24
C ILE A 78 -3.90 22.09 19.04
N SER A 79 -3.77 22.83 20.14
CA SER A 79 -3.13 24.14 20.16
C SER A 79 -1.84 24.02 20.96
N ALA A 80 -0.74 24.50 20.41
CA ALA A 80 0.55 24.54 21.07
C ALA A 80 1.30 25.81 20.66
N ASP A 81 2.05 26.37 21.60
CA ASP A 81 2.75 27.65 21.42
C ASP A 81 4.02 27.53 20.57
N ASP A 82 4.47 26.29 20.30
CA ASP A 82 5.67 26.01 19.52
C ASP A 82 5.42 24.96 18.42
N ALA A 83 6.08 25.16 17.27
CA ALA A 83 5.94 24.28 16.11
C ALA A 83 6.53 22.87 16.33
N LYS A 84 7.43 22.70 17.31
CA LYS A 84 8.05 21.40 17.59
C LYS A 84 7.03 20.47 18.26
N THR A 85 6.23 20.97 19.20
CA THR A 85 5.15 20.21 19.83
C THR A 85 4.10 19.79 18.80
N MET A 86 3.70 20.69 17.90
CA MET A 86 2.79 20.37 16.79
C MET A 86 3.34 19.24 15.91
N LYS A 87 4.64 19.31 15.56
CA LYS A 87 5.29 18.28 14.75
C LYS A 87 5.32 16.92 15.46
N VAL A 88 5.71 16.88 16.72
CA VAL A 88 5.77 15.64 17.51
C VAL A 88 4.39 14.98 17.57
N PHE A 89 3.35 15.75 17.89
CA PHE A 89 1.99 15.23 17.98
C PHE A 89 1.51 14.64 16.65
N TYR A 90 1.60 15.40 15.54
CA TYR A 90 1.12 14.91 14.25
C TYR A 90 1.97 13.78 13.67
N THR A 91 3.27 13.73 13.96
CA THR A 91 4.11 12.57 13.62
C THR A 91 3.71 11.32 14.41
N ALA A 92 3.43 11.45 15.72
CA ALA A 92 2.94 10.32 16.52
C ALA A 92 1.56 9.84 16.06
N MET A 93 0.66 10.78 15.73
CA MET A 93 -0.66 10.47 15.17
C MET A 93 -0.54 9.74 13.83
N TYR A 94 0.35 10.18 12.93
CA TYR A 94 0.64 9.49 11.68
C TYR A 94 1.10 8.05 11.92
N HIS A 95 2.09 7.82 12.80
CA HIS A 95 2.55 6.47 13.12
C HIS A 95 1.46 5.58 13.70
N SER A 96 0.56 6.15 14.52
CA SER A 96 -0.57 5.41 15.10
C SER A 96 -1.59 4.92 14.06
N MET A 97 -1.55 5.43 12.84
CA MET A 97 -2.49 5.08 11.74
C MET A 97 -1.88 4.16 10.69
N LEU A 98 -0.60 3.81 10.79
CA LEU A 98 0.07 2.95 9.79
C LEU A 98 -0.32 1.47 9.90
N GLU A 99 -0.87 1.07 11.04
CA GLU A 99 -1.29 -0.30 11.32
C GLU A 99 -2.73 -0.32 11.86
N PRO A 100 -3.49 -1.40 11.69
CA PRO A 100 -3.18 -2.58 10.89
C PRO A 100 -3.30 -2.27 9.38
N THR A 101 -2.65 -3.07 8.54
CA THR A 101 -2.66 -2.89 7.08
C THR A 101 -3.70 -3.79 6.42
N THR A 102 -4.37 -3.29 5.37
CA THR A 102 -5.31 -4.10 4.57
C THR A 102 -4.57 -5.24 3.88
N TYR A 103 -5.14 -6.44 3.94
CA TYR A 103 -4.55 -7.69 3.45
C TYR A 103 -5.31 -8.29 2.27
N ASP A 104 -6.59 -7.97 2.13
CA ASP A 104 -7.39 -8.34 0.97
C ASP A 104 -7.11 -7.47 -0.25
N ASP A 105 -7.24 -8.09 -1.43
CA ASP A 105 -7.22 -7.40 -2.72
C ASP A 105 -8.54 -6.65 -2.97
N VAL A 106 -8.62 -5.79 -3.99
CA VAL A 106 -9.83 -4.99 -4.29
C VAL A 106 -11.07 -5.84 -4.61
N ASN A 107 -10.89 -7.11 -4.97
CA ASN A 107 -11.97 -8.08 -5.18
C ASN A 107 -12.36 -8.84 -3.90
N GLY A 108 -11.80 -8.47 -2.76
CA GLY A 108 -12.02 -9.07 -1.44
C GLY A 108 -11.25 -10.36 -1.19
N GLN A 109 -10.39 -10.80 -2.12
CA GLN A 109 -9.65 -12.06 -1.95
C GLN A 109 -8.42 -11.88 -1.07
N TYR A 110 -8.13 -12.87 -0.23
CA TYR A 110 -6.92 -12.93 0.59
C TYR A 110 -6.45 -14.40 0.74
N ARG A 111 -5.18 -14.62 1.05
CA ARG A 111 -4.71 -15.98 1.42
C ARG A 111 -5.06 -16.25 2.86
N ALA A 112 -5.77 -17.34 3.11
CA ALA A 112 -6.13 -17.76 4.46
C ALA A 112 -4.88 -17.98 5.32
N PHE A 113 -4.95 -17.57 6.58
CA PHE A 113 -3.91 -17.89 7.56
C PHE A 113 -3.87 -19.39 7.85
N ALA A 114 -2.71 -19.86 8.27
CA ALA A 114 -2.54 -21.25 8.70
C ALA A 114 -3.57 -21.63 9.77
N GLN A 115 -4.22 -22.78 9.60
CA GLN A 115 -5.08 -23.35 10.63
C GLN A 115 -4.25 -24.35 11.46
N GLY A 116 -3.88 -23.95 12.67
CA GLY A 116 -2.97 -24.71 13.52
C GLY A 116 -1.54 -24.71 12.98
N THR A 117 -0.95 -25.88 12.76
CA THR A 117 0.42 -26.04 12.24
C THR A 117 0.47 -26.22 10.71
N THR A 118 -0.69 -26.27 10.04
CA THR A 118 -0.77 -26.52 8.61
C THR A 118 -0.83 -25.20 7.84
N MET A 119 0.23 -24.91 7.08
CA MET A 119 0.20 -23.86 6.07
C MET A 119 -0.83 -24.23 4.99
N THR A 120 -1.64 -23.25 4.59
CA THR A 120 -2.65 -23.45 3.55
C THR A 120 -2.44 -22.45 2.42
N ASP A 121 -2.54 -22.92 1.18
CA ASP A 121 -2.58 -22.07 -0.02
C ASP A 121 -4.01 -21.63 -0.37
N LYS A 122 -4.96 -21.86 0.54
CA LYS A 122 -6.37 -21.55 0.32
C LYS A 122 -6.54 -20.04 0.16
N VAL A 123 -7.27 -19.66 -0.89
CA VAL A 123 -7.74 -18.30 -1.10
C VAL A 123 -9.17 -18.22 -0.58
N GLU A 124 -9.45 -17.20 0.23
CA GLU A 124 -10.78 -16.90 0.74
C GLU A 124 -11.22 -15.50 0.27
N THR A 125 -12.48 -15.16 0.53
CA THR A 125 -13.06 -13.87 0.13
C THR A 125 -13.78 -13.27 1.32
N VAL A 126 -13.49 -12.00 1.62
CA VAL A 126 -14.14 -11.28 2.70
C VAL A 126 -15.63 -11.07 2.41
N SER A 127 -16.43 -11.03 3.47
CA SER A 127 -17.83 -10.64 3.37
C SER A 127 -17.95 -9.20 2.85
N SER A 128 -19.02 -8.92 2.10
CA SER A 128 -19.27 -7.57 1.57
C SER A 128 -19.26 -6.52 2.69
N GLY A 129 -18.52 -5.43 2.49
CA GLY A 129 -18.36 -4.34 3.46
C GLY A 129 -17.30 -4.58 4.53
N HIS A 130 -16.57 -5.69 4.48
CA HIS A 130 -15.46 -5.99 5.38
C HIS A 130 -14.12 -5.99 4.63
N HIS A 131 -13.05 -5.82 5.41
CA HIS A 131 -11.66 -5.97 4.96
C HIS A 131 -10.96 -6.92 5.91
N GLU A 132 -10.02 -7.68 5.37
CA GLU A 132 -9.09 -8.48 6.16
C GLU A 132 -7.86 -7.65 6.44
N TYR A 133 -7.36 -7.70 7.68
CA TYR A 133 -6.24 -6.88 8.11
C TYR A 133 -5.09 -7.75 8.64
N VAL A 134 -3.86 -7.30 8.43
CA VAL A 134 -2.64 -7.90 8.98
C VAL A 134 -1.83 -6.87 9.76
N THR A 135 -0.69 -7.31 10.30
CA THR A 135 0.22 -6.44 11.07
C THR A 135 -0.42 -5.98 12.38
N PHE A 136 -1.04 -6.92 13.09
CA PHE A 136 -1.45 -6.68 14.47
C PHE A 136 -0.24 -6.81 15.39
N SER A 137 0.32 -5.69 15.83
CA SER A 137 1.26 -5.69 16.96
C SER A 137 0.50 -5.93 18.26
N GLY A 138 0.15 -7.19 18.56
CA GLY A 138 -0.76 -7.56 19.65
C GLY A 138 -0.31 -7.07 21.04
N TRP A 139 1.00 -6.95 21.28
CA TRP A 139 1.55 -6.49 22.56
C TRP A 139 1.54 -4.97 22.73
N ASP A 140 1.69 -4.21 21.64
CA ASP A 140 1.69 -2.73 21.66
C ASP A 140 0.28 -2.14 21.51
N THR A 141 -0.54 -2.74 20.64
CA THR A 141 -1.88 -2.24 20.28
C THR A 141 -2.85 -2.29 21.47
N TYR A 142 -2.74 -3.29 22.35
CA TYR A 142 -3.59 -3.42 23.53
C TYR A 142 -3.47 -2.21 24.48
N ARG A 143 -2.30 -1.59 24.57
CA ARG A 143 -2.04 -0.50 25.53
C ARG A 143 -2.42 0.89 25.02
N ALA A 144 -2.63 1.06 23.72
CA ALA A 144 -2.82 2.37 23.10
C ALA A 144 -4.16 2.56 22.36
N ARG A 145 -4.89 1.48 22.00
CA ARG A 145 -6.11 1.58 21.17
C ARG A 145 -7.44 1.23 21.85
N CYS A 146 -7.40 0.69 23.06
CA CYS A 146 -8.61 0.39 23.83
C CYS A 146 -8.49 0.98 25.25
N SER A 147 -8.73 2.29 25.37
CA SER A 147 -9.16 2.97 26.59
C SER A 147 -10.16 4.05 26.24
#